data_AF-A0A1B6D3R8-F1
#
_entry.id   AF-A0A1B6D3R8-F1
#
_cell.length_a   1.000
_cell.length_b   1.000
_cell.length_c   1.000
_cell.angle_alpha   90.00
_cell.angle_beta   90.00
_cell.angle_gamma   90.00
#
_symmetry.space_group_name_H-M   'P 1'
#
loop_
_entity.id
_entity.type
_entity.pdbx_description
1 polymer ?
#
loop_
_entity_poly.entity_id
_entity_poly.type
_entity_poly.pdbx_seq_one_letter_code
_entity_poly.pdbx_strand_id
1 'polypeptide(L)'
;SELKGYEFEGLESLRELYLHHNHITSVHNATFNSLIELRVLRLDHNKIVHYAVWQLSSMLTQITLSANPWSCDCDYTERFREYLHYTGHFVTDSMQVRCSSNSSSLDDDQDVGFYLLRDNTTTCVPYNVSNFIEPPVNGSYTSTTTIIQRQDLQDYIPFLIITLLTFFLVIVLTLIVFFYRQEMRVWFHSRFGVRLFYRTSDIEMDDRDKLFDAFISYSSKDEAFVAEELAPILENGDPPYKLCLHYREFPVGGFIADTIVQAVESSRRTIMVLSENFIKSEWCRFEFKSAHHQVLRDRRRRLIVILLGEVPQKDLDPDIRLYLKTNTYLQWGDKLFWEKLKFALPDVPNNQRARVNNHHHHHNNHNHNHAVHRHNNRNHNNARSVAIHI
;
A
#
# COMPACT_ATOMS: atom_id res chain seq x y z
N SER A 1 48.01 29.28 -40.76
CA SER A 1 48.46 30.61 -40.30
C SER A 1 48.76 30.50 -38.82
N GLU A 2 49.77 31.23 -38.33
CA GLU A 2 50.25 31.13 -36.96
C GLU A 2 50.22 32.52 -36.32
N LEU A 3 49.73 32.61 -35.08
CA LEU A 3 49.80 33.84 -34.27
C LEU A 3 50.93 33.67 -33.25
N LYS A 4 51.99 34.47 -33.40
CA LYS A 4 53.25 34.36 -32.66
C LYS A 4 53.29 35.17 -31.37
N GLY A 5 52.29 36.01 -31.14
CA GLY A 5 52.09 36.71 -29.88
C GLY A 5 52.19 38.24 -29.96
N TYR A 6 52.67 38.78 -31.08
CA TYR A 6 52.93 40.21 -31.27
C TYR A 6 52.01 40.86 -32.32
N GLU A 7 51.14 40.07 -32.98
CA GLU A 7 50.30 40.54 -34.08
C GLU A 7 49.32 41.65 -33.69
N PHE A 8 48.94 41.71 -32.41
CA PHE A 8 47.98 42.68 -31.87
C PHE A 8 48.58 43.61 -30.82
N GLU A 9 49.91 43.74 -30.80
CA GLU A 9 50.57 44.75 -29.96
C GLU A 9 50.13 46.17 -30.36
N GLY A 10 49.90 47.02 -29.35
CA GLY A 10 49.44 48.40 -29.54
C GLY A 10 47.94 48.57 -29.83
N LEU A 11 47.16 47.48 -29.91
CA LEU A 11 45.70 47.53 -30.13
C LEU A 11 44.89 47.50 -28.82
N GLU A 12 45.30 48.25 -27.81
CA GLU A 12 44.74 48.20 -26.45
C GLU A 12 43.25 48.56 -26.38
N SER A 13 42.77 49.42 -27.29
CA SER A 13 41.38 49.85 -27.39
C SER A 13 40.48 48.91 -28.21
N LEU A 14 41.01 47.79 -28.71
CA LEU A 14 40.23 46.83 -29.51
C LEU A 14 39.23 46.09 -28.62
N ARG A 15 37.94 46.11 -29.02
CA ARG A 15 36.84 45.51 -28.25
C ARG A 15 36.33 44.20 -28.83
N GLU A 16 36.43 44.03 -30.13
CA GLU A 16 35.90 42.87 -30.84
C GLU A 16 36.95 42.34 -31.80
N LEU A 17 37.25 41.04 -31.69
CA LEU A 17 38.23 40.38 -32.53
C LEU A 17 37.63 39.11 -33.12
N TYR A 18 37.51 39.09 -34.44
CA TYR A 18 36.90 38.02 -35.22
C TYR A 18 37.98 37.26 -36.01
N LEU A 19 38.37 36.09 -35.50
CA LEU A 19 39.37 35.21 -36.13
C LEU A 19 38.78 33.87 -36.60
N HIS A 20 37.47 33.68 -36.45
CA HIS A 20 36.74 32.49 -36.87
C HIS A 20 36.83 32.20 -38.38
N HIS A 21 36.62 30.93 -38.77
CA HIS A 21 36.60 30.46 -40.16
C HIS A 21 37.91 30.74 -40.93
N ASN A 22 39.04 30.60 -40.25
CA ASN A 22 40.36 30.72 -40.83
C ASN A 22 41.10 29.38 -40.78
N HIS A 23 42.39 29.40 -41.11
CA HIS A 23 43.26 28.23 -41.05
C HIS A 23 44.35 28.40 -39.98
N ILE A 24 43.97 28.98 -38.83
CA ILE A 24 44.90 29.22 -37.72
C ILE A 24 45.24 27.87 -37.09
N THR A 25 46.53 27.52 -37.07
CA THR A 25 47.04 26.24 -36.57
C THR A 25 47.65 26.36 -35.18
N SER A 26 48.21 27.52 -34.85
CA SER A 26 48.82 27.80 -33.55
C SER A 26 48.52 29.23 -33.10
N VAL A 27 48.27 29.37 -31.80
CA VAL A 27 48.09 30.66 -31.13
C VAL A 27 49.03 30.68 -29.94
N HIS A 28 49.98 31.60 -29.95
CA HIS A 28 50.85 31.80 -28.80
C HIS A 28 50.06 32.31 -27.60
N ASN A 29 50.37 31.87 -26.39
CA ASN A 29 49.59 32.21 -25.18
C ASN A 29 49.51 33.71 -24.91
N ALA A 30 50.54 34.48 -25.32
CA ALA A 30 50.58 35.93 -25.14
C ALA A 30 49.79 36.75 -26.17
N THR A 31 49.24 36.12 -27.22
CA THR A 31 48.66 36.80 -28.40
C THR A 31 47.58 37.83 -28.07
N PHE A 32 46.80 37.61 -27.00
CA PHE A 32 45.70 38.51 -26.63
C PHE A 32 45.97 39.31 -25.36
N ASN A 33 47.19 39.26 -24.80
CA ASN A 33 47.50 39.87 -23.50
C ASN A 33 47.44 41.40 -23.52
N SER A 34 47.81 42.04 -24.65
CA SER A 34 47.76 43.50 -24.82
C SER A 34 46.33 44.03 -25.01
N LEU A 35 45.36 43.17 -25.32
CA LEU A 35 44.01 43.55 -25.69
C LEU A 35 43.12 43.75 -24.44
N ILE A 36 43.45 44.75 -23.64
CA ILE A 36 42.83 44.99 -22.32
C ILE A 36 41.34 45.35 -22.38
N GLU A 37 40.87 45.98 -23.46
CA GLU A 37 39.44 46.32 -23.65
C GLU A 37 38.63 45.23 -24.38
N LEU A 38 39.22 44.07 -24.70
CA LEU A 38 38.56 43.05 -25.50
C LEU A 38 37.35 42.45 -24.78
N ARG A 39 36.20 42.44 -25.48
CA ARG A 39 34.90 41.90 -25.00
C ARG A 39 34.46 40.68 -25.79
N VAL A 40 34.70 40.68 -27.10
CA VAL A 40 34.27 39.61 -28.01
C VAL A 40 35.48 39.00 -28.68
N LEU A 41 35.65 37.69 -28.54
CA LEU A 41 36.70 36.92 -29.20
C LEU A 41 36.11 35.71 -29.91
N ARG A 42 36.22 35.67 -31.24
CA ARG A 42 35.77 34.51 -32.03
C ARG A 42 36.94 33.72 -32.59
N LEU A 43 37.13 32.49 -32.11
CA LEU A 43 38.17 31.56 -32.55
C LEU A 43 37.61 30.28 -33.19
N ASP A 44 36.29 30.15 -33.30
CA ASP A 44 35.63 28.97 -33.85
C ASP A 44 36.00 28.67 -35.31
N HIS A 45 35.89 27.41 -35.75
CA HIS A 45 36.18 26.99 -37.12
C HIS A 45 37.61 27.34 -37.57
N ASN A 46 38.60 26.88 -36.79
CA ASN A 46 40.01 26.97 -37.10
C ASN A 46 40.67 25.58 -36.98
N LYS A 47 42.01 25.52 -36.95
CA LYS A 47 42.79 24.28 -36.83
C LYS A 47 43.64 24.29 -35.55
N ILE A 48 43.16 24.93 -34.49
CA ILE A 48 43.89 25.09 -33.23
C ILE A 48 43.80 23.78 -32.45
N VAL A 49 44.97 23.21 -32.12
CA VAL A 49 45.06 21.98 -31.32
C VAL A 49 45.32 22.29 -29.85
N HIS A 50 46.24 23.24 -29.59
CA HIS A 50 46.62 23.67 -28.25
C HIS A 50 46.57 25.19 -28.15
N TYR A 51 45.85 25.69 -27.15
CA TYR A 51 45.91 27.08 -26.70
C TYR A 51 45.44 27.14 -25.25
N ALA A 52 46.14 27.89 -24.39
CA ALA A 52 45.79 27.99 -22.98
C ALA A 52 44.57 28.92 -22.79
N VAL A 53 43.39 28.46 -23.20
CA VAL A 53 42.11 29.17 -23.10
C VAL A 53 41.80 29.67 -21.69
N TRP A 54 42.28 28.97 -20.66
CA TRP A 54 42.16 29.37 -19.26
C TRP A 54 42.99 30.61 -18.88
N GLN A 55 43.85 31.11 -19.77
CA GLN A 55 44.59 32.36 -19.61
C GLN A 55 43.89 33.56 -20.27
N LEU A 56 42.75 33.34 -20.92
CA LEU A 56 41.97 34.42 -21.50
C LEU A 56 41.50 35.41 -20.42
N SER A 57 41.44 36.69 -20.80
CA SER A 57 41.06 37.76 -19.88
C SER A 57 39.63 37.58 -19.36
N SER A 58 39.42 37.81 -18.07
CA SER A 58 38.10 37.83 -17.44
C SER A 58 37.21 39.00 -17.90
N MET A 59 37.76 39.92 -18.71
CA MET A 59 37.04 41.04 -19.33
C MET A 59 36.18 40.63 -20.53
N LEU A 60 36.37 39.42 -21.06
CA LEU A 60 35.62 38.88 -22.18
C LEU A 60 34.19 38.54 -21.76
N THR A 61 33.23 38.92 -22.59
CA THR A 61 31.80 38.64 -22.39
C THR A 61 31.25 37.63 -23.39
N GLN A 62 31.93 37.45 -24.52
CA GLN A 62 31.53 36.50 -25.56
C GLN A 62 32.73 35.84 -26.20
N ILE A 63 32.76 34.51 -26.15
CA ILE A 63 33.82 33.68 -26.70
C ILE A 63 33.19 32.56 -27.55
N THR A 64 33.81 32.23 -28.68
CA THR A 64 33.50 31.02 -29.46
C THR A 64 34.78 30.20 -29.69
N LEU A 65 34.72 28.91 -29.38
CA LEU A 65 35.86 27.98 -29.38
C LEU A 65 35.60 26.67 -30.14
N SER A 66 34.36 26.38 -30.53
CA SER A 66 33.97 25.14 -31.22
C SER A 66 34.62 25.00 -32.60
N ALA A 67 34.48 23.82 -33.21
CA ALA A 67 35.06 23.52 -34.53
C ALA A 67 36.58 23.80 -34.62
N ASN A 68 37.30 23.43 -33.57
CA ASN A 68 38.75 23.33 -33.54
C ASN A 68 39.15 21.91 -33.09
N PRO A 69 40.21 21.31 -33.65
CA PRO A 69 40.69 19.99 -33.30
C PRO A 69 41.48 20.01 -31.97
N TRP A 70 40.83 20.43 -30.89
CA TRP A 70 41.45 20.56 -29.56
C TRP A 70 42.07 19.23 -29.10
N SER A 71 43.22 19.29 -28.44
CA SER A 71 43.90 18.07 -27.95
C SER A 71 43.01 17.26 -27.00
N CYS A 72 43.02 15.93 -27.17
CA CYS A 72 42.44 14.97 -26.23
C CYS A 72 43.42 14.51 -25.14
N ASP A 73 44.56 15.20 -24.96
CA ASP A 73 45.48 14.93 -23.86
C ASP A 73 44.77 15.15 -22.50
N CYS A 74 44.97 14.24 -21.55
CA CYS A 74 44.24 14.28 -20.28
C CYS A 74 44.43 15.60 -19.50
N ASP A 75 45.68 16.03 -19.23
CA ASP A 75 45.93 17.28 -18.48
C ASP A 75 45.36 18.51 -19.21
N TYR A 76 45.38 18.50 -20.55
CA TYR A 76 44.80 19.57 -21.36
C TYR A 76 43.27 19.59 -21.25
N THR A 77 42.62 18.45 -21.45
CA THR A 77 41.15 18.31 -21.40
C THR A 77 40.60 18.56 -20.00
N GLU A 78 41.31 18.19 -18.94
CA GLU A 78 40.91 18.46 -17.55
C GLU A 78 40.89 19.97 -17.28
N ARG A 79 41.97 20.70 -17.59
CA ARG A 79 42.03 22.16 -17.41
C ARG A 79 41.04 22.89 -18.29
N PHE A 80 40.86 22.45 -19.53
CA PHE A 80 39.89 23.06 -20.43
C PHE A 80 38.46 22.81 -19.94
N ARG A 81 38.15 21.59 -19.49
CA ARG A 81 36.84 21.29 -18.88
C ARG A 81 36.61 22.14 -17.63
N GLU A 82 37.60 22.27 -16.76
CA GLU A 82 37.52 23.15 -15.58
C GLU A 82 37.21 24.60 -15.97
N TYR A 83 37.96 25.14 -16.96
CA TYR A 83 37.69 26.46 -17.51
C TYR A 83 36.26 26.60 -18.05
N LEU A 84 35.78 25.63 -18.83
CA LEU A 84 34.43 25.63 -19.37
C LEU A 84 33.36 25.49 -18.27
N HIS A 85 33.63 24.81 -17.16
CA HIS A 85 32.70 24.78 -16.03
C HIS A 85 32.57 26.15 -15.35
N TYR A 86 33.69 26.87 -15.15
CA TYR A 86 33.66 28.18 -14.48
C TYR A 86 33.25 29.34 -15.40
N THR A 87 33.72 29.33 -16.65
CA THR A 87 33.57 30.44 -17.60
C THR A 87 32.69 30.12 -18.81
N GLY A 88 32.14 28.89 -18.88
CA GLY A 88 31.38 28.41 -20.05
C GLY A 88 30.14 29.22 -20.37
N HIS A 89 29.62 30.02 -19.43
CA HIS A 89 28.52 30.95 -19.70
C HIS A 89 28.91 32.10 -20.65
N PHE A 90 30.19 32.48 -20.70
CA PHE A 90 30.71 33.42 -21.70
C PHE A 90 31.14 32.72 -23.00
N VAL A 91 31.38 31.40 -22.96
CA VAL A 91 31.68 30.58 -24.14
C VAL A 91 30.38 30.10 -24.76
N THR A 92 29.88 30.88 -25.73
CA THR A 92 28.55 30.70 -26.33
C THR A 92 28.32 29.32 -26.96
N ASP A 93 29.38 28.67 -27.44
CA ASP A 93 29.38 27.35 -28.07
C ASP A 93 30.01 26.26 -27.19
N SER A 94 30.06 26.47 -25.86
CA SER A 94 30.68 25.56 -24.87
C SER A 94 30.22 24.10 -24.99
N MET A 95 28.94 23.87 -25.27
CA MET A 95 28.36 22.52 -25.46
C MET A 95 28.84 21.80 -26.74
N GLN A 96 29.43 22.55 -27.69
CA GLN A 96 29.94 22.03 -28.96
C GLN A 96 31.47 21.93 -28.96
N VAL A 97 32.14 22.36 -27.89
CA VAL A 97 33.59 22.20 -27.75
C VAL A 97 33.89 20.72 -27.51
N ARG A 98 34.62 20.13 -28.47
CA ARG A 98 35.07 18.73 -28.43
C ARG A 98 36.58 18.65 -28.61
N CYS A 99 37.19 17.63 -28.02
CA CYS A 99 38.56 17.26 -28.38
C CYS A 99 38.55 16.37 -29.64
N SER A 100 39.68 16.30 -30.34
CA SER A 100 39.89 15.45 -31.51
C SER A 100 41.24 14.74 -31.38
N SER A 101 41.23 13.41 -31.46
CA SER A 101 42.43 12.57 -31.56
C SER A 101 42.53 12.02 -32.98
N ASN A 102 43.71 12.12 -33.57
CA ASN A 102 43.96 11.62 -34.92
C ASN A 102 44.42 10.15 -34.84
N SER A 103 43.59 9.24 -34.35
CA SER A 103 43.95 7.82 -34.34
C SER A 103 43.61 7.17 -35.68
N SER A 104 44.63 6.90 -36.48
CA SER A 104 44.54 6.11 -37.71
C SER A 104 44.40 4.61 -37.38
N SER A 105 43.31 4.23 -36.72
CA SER A 105 42.90 2.82 -36.65
C SER A 105 41.84 2.59 -37.72
N LEU A 106 42.21 1.73 -38.66
CA LEU A 106 41.39 1.20 -39.74
C LEU A 106 40.12 0.55 -39.16
N ASP A 107 39.05 1.31 -38.99
CA ASP A 107 37.66 0.83 -39.03
C ASP A 107 36.72 2.06 -38.97
N ASP A 108 35.97 2.23 -40.06
CA ASP A 108 34.70 2.92 -40.23
C ASP A 108 34.38 4.15 -39.33
N ASP A 109 34.44 5.33 -39.96
CA ASP A 109 33.53 6.47 -39.76
C ASP A 109 33.17 6.93 -38.33
N GLN A 110 34.16 7.40 -37.54
CA GLN A 110 33.92 8.48 -36.57
C GLN A 110 35.20 9.08 -35.99
N ASP A 111 35.51 10.30 -36.43
CA ASP A 111 36.04 11.43 -35.67
C ASP A 111 36.27 11.18 -34.15
N VAL A 112 37.39 10.53 -33.81
CA VAL A 112 37.73 10.04 -32.47
C VAL A 112 37.87 11.21 -31.50
N GLY A 113 36.87 11.43 -30.65
CA GLY A 113 36.82 12.57 -29.74
C GLY A 113 35.50 12.63 -28.97
N PHE A 114 35.42 13.51 -27.97
CA PHE A 114 34.24 13.69 -27.14
C PHE A 114 34.00 15.16 -26.81
N TYR A 115 32.76 15.48 -26.46
CA TYR A 115 32.37 16.83 -26.06
C TYR A 115 32.75 17.05 -24.60
N LEU A 116 33.51 18.11 -24.31
CA LEU A 116 34.10 18.30 -22.99
C LEU A 116 33.05 18.42 -21.87
N LEU A 117 31.89 19.04 -22.14
CA LEU A 117 30.82 19.23 -21.15
C LEU A 117 29.65 18.22 -21.26
N ARG A 118 29.48 17.53 -22.39
CA ARG A 118 28.34 16.61 -22.57
C ARG A 118 28.64 15.22 -22.01
N ASP A 119 29.90 14.78 -22.16
CA ASP A 119 30.33 13.44 -21.80
C ASP A 119 30.94 13.47 -20.39
N ASN A 120 30.09 13.24 -19.38
CA ASN A 120 30.43 13.42 -17.94
C ASN A 120 31.34 12.31 -17.36
N THR A 121 31.56 11.21 -18.07
CA THR A 121 32.30 10.04 -17.56
C THR A 121 33.53 9.78 -18.42
N THR A 122 34.52 10.68 -18.32
CA THR A 122 35.85 10.44 -18.89
C THR A 122 36.85 10.11 -17.80
N THR A 123 37.44 8.91 -17.83
CA THR A 123 38.55 8.54 -16.94
C THR A 123 39.87 8.66 -17.68
N CYS A 124 40.88 9.22 -17.02
CA CYS A 124 42.23 9.24 -17.55
C CYS A 124 42.95 7.98 -17.13
N VAL A 125 43.45 7.23 -18.12
CA VAL A 125 44.31 6.08 -17.88
C VAL A 125 45.69 6.32 -18.50
N PRO A 126 46.77 5.86 -17.84
CA PRO A 126 48.09 5.86 -18.45
C PRO A 126 48.05 4.98 -19.69
N TYR A 127 48.51 5.51 -20.83
CA TYR A 127 48.71 4.71 -22.02
C TYR A 127 49.88 3.76 -21.78
N ASN A 128 49.60 2.52 -21.38
CA ASN A 128 50.60 1.46 -21.35
C ASN A 128 50.83 0.96 -22.78
N VAL A 129 52.00 1.28 -23.34
CA VAL A 129 52.52 0.72 -24.61
C VAL A 129 52.83 -0.77 -24.40
N SER A 130 51.81 -1.61 -24.25
CA SER A 130 52.01 -3.06 -24.17
C SER A 130 51.31 -3.83 -25.29
N ASN A 131 50.40 -3.22 -26.06
CA ASN A 131 49.55 -3.97 -26.99
C ASN A 131 49.62 -3.57 -28.47
N PHE A 132 50.53 -2.68 -28.89
CA PHE A 132 50.85 -2.51 -30.31
C PHE A 132 52.37 -2.38 -30.51
N ILE A 133 52.85 -3.03 -31.57
CA ILE A 133 54.24 -3.37 -31.87
C ILE A 133 55.09 -2.10 -32.11
N GLU A 134 56.29 -2.10 -31.51
CA GLU A 134 57.46 -1.21 -31.66
C GLU A 134 57.44 0.20 -30.99
N PRO A 135 58.28 0.45 -29.96
CA PRO A 135 58.58 1.79 -29.48
C PRO A 135 59.68 2.44 -30.33
N PRO A 136 59.57 3.72 -30.75
CA PRO A 136 60.71 4.48 -31.20
C PRO A 136 61.61 4.82 -30.00
N VAL A 137 62.92 4.70 -30.26
CA VAL A 137 64.01 4.92 -29.32
C VAL A 137 64.03 6.38 -28.82
N ASN A 138 64.07 6.53 -27.50
CA ASN A 138 64.36 7.75 -26.72
C ASN A 138 63.26 8.82 -26.56
N GLY A 139 62.12 8.45 -25.96
CA GLY A 139 61.23 9.41 -25.33
C GLY A 139 60.41 8.78 -24.19
N SER A 140 60.62 9.24 -22.96
CA SER A 140 59.72 8.94 -21.83
C SER A 140 58.48 9.82 -21.97
N TYR A 141 57.42 9.31 -22.59
CA TYR A 141 56.13 9.98 -22.62
C TYR A 141 55.12 9.22 -21.74
N THR A 142 54.75 9.81 -20.61
CA THR A 142 53.58 9.44 -19.81
C THR A 142 52.34 10.03 -20.45
N SER A 143 52.01 9.64 -21.69
CA SER A 143 50.80 10.13 -22.35
C SER A 143 49.59 9.46 -21.70
N THR A 144 48.82 10.21 -20.92
CA THR A 144 47.54 9.77 -20.38
C THR A 144 46.44 10.09 -21.40
N THR A 145 45.69 9.07 -21.80
CA THR A 145 44.57 9.24 -22.74
C THR A 145 43.26 9.25 -21.98
N THR A 146 42.33 10.11 -22.38
CA THR A 146 40.96 10.16 -21.87
C THR A 146 40.11 9.11 -22.57
N ILE A 147 39.49 8.21 -21.81
CA ILE A 147 38.55 7.21 -22.32
C ILE A 147 37.13 7.58 -21.88
N ILE A 148 36.17 7.48 -22.80
CA ILE A 148 34.74 7.63 -22.50
C ILE A 148 34.24 6.33 -21.88
N GLN A 149 33.92 6.33 -20.58
CA GLN A 149 33.26 5.21 -19.93
C GLN A 149 31.75 5.42 -20.01
N ARG A 150 31.06 4.72 -20.93
CA ARG A 150 29.59 4.75 -20.97
C ARG A 150 29.04 4.08 -19.70
N GLN A 151 28.38 4.85 -18.84
CA GLN A 151 27.71 4.33 -17.65
C GLN A 151 26.32 3.83 -18.03
N ASP A 152 26.26 2.65 -18.64
CA ASP A 152 25.00 2.07 -19.11
C ASP A 152 24.35 1.18 -18.03
N LEU A 153 23.15 1.59 -17.56
CA LEU A 153 22.06 0.78 -16.97
C LEU A 153 22.31 -0.15 -15.77
N GLN A 154 23.56 -0.43 -15.37
CA GLN A 154 23.90 -1.45 -14.38
C GLN A 154 23.44 -1.08 -12.96
N ASP A 155 23.35 0.21 -12.66
CA ASP A 155 22.90 0.72 -11.36
C ASP A 155 21.40 0.51 -11.11
N TYR A 156 20.58 0.27 -12.15
CA TYR A 156 19.11 0.13 -12.04
C TYR A 156 18.64 -1.32 -11.81
N ILE A 157 19.45 -2.31 -12.18
CA ILE A 157 19.14 -3.74 -12.03
C ILE A 157 18.82 -4.14 -10.58
N PRO A 158 19.60 -3.75 -9.54
CA PRO A 158 19.29 -4.16 -8.17
C PRO A 158 17.97 -3.58 -7.65
N PHE A 159 17.62 -2.34 -8.01
CA PHE A 159 16.34 -1.74 -7.61
C PHE A 159 15.15 -2.46 -8.24
N LEU A 160 15.26 -2.85 -9.51
CA LEU A 160 14.22 -3.62 -10.20
C LEU A 160 13.97 -4.97 -9.52
N ILE A 161 15.03 -5.69 -9.15
CA ILE A 161 14.92 -6.97 -8.43
C ILE A 161 14.21 -6.80 -7.07
N ILE A 162 14.60 -5.78 -6.29
CA ILE A 162 13.97 -5.50 -4.99
C ILE A 162 12.48 -5.21 -5.16
N THR A 163 12.11 -4.37 -6.13
CA THR A 163 10.69 -4.05 -6.37
C THR A 163 9.87 -5.27 -6.77
N LEU A 164 10.38 -6.13 -7.66
CA LEU A 164 9.70 -7.38 -8.05
C LEU A 164 9.54 -8.36 -6.88
N LEU A 165 10.55 -8.51 -6.04
CA LEU A 165 10.48 -9.36 -4.85
C LEU A 165 9.44 -8.84 -3.85
N THR A 166 9.39 -7.53 -3.63
CA THR A 166 8.39 -6.93 -2.74
C THR A 166 6.97 -7.12 -3.27
N PHE A 167 6.77 -6.96 -4.58
CA PHE A 167 5.48 -7.16 -5.23
C PHE A 167 5.01 -8.62 -5.13
N PHE A 168 5.90 -9.57 -5.37
CA PHE A 168 5.61 -11.00 -5.22
C PHE A 168 5.22 -11.36 -3.78
N LEU A 169 5.95 -10.84 -2.77
CA LEU A 169 5.63 -11.05 -1.36
C LEU A 169 4.22 -10.54 -1.03
N VAL A 170 3.86 -9.34 -1.48
CA VAL A 170 2.52 -8.76 -1.26
C VAL A 170 1.44 -9.64 -1.87
N ILE A 171 1.63 -10.13 -3.10
CA ILE A 171 0.67 -11.06 -3.73
C ILE A 171 0.50 -12.33 -2.90
N VAL A 172 1.59 -12.97 -2.48
CA VAL A 172 1.53 -14.19 -1.66
C VAL A 172 0.78 -13.94 -0.34
N LEU A 173 1.09 -12.84 0.36
CA LEU A 173 0.38 -12.46 1.59
C LEU A 173 -1.12 -12.23 1.35
N THR A 174 -1.48 -11.53 0.27
CA THR A 174 -2.91 -11.32 -0.07
C THR A 174 -3.62 -12.62 -0.39
N LEU A 175 -2.98 -13.55 -1.10
CA LEU A 175 -3.53 -14.88 -1.39
C LEU A 175 -3.71 -15.69 -0.11
N ILE A 176 -2.72 -15.71 0.79
CA ILE A 176 -2.84 -16.37 2.10
C ILE A 176 -4.05 -15.80 2.87
N VAL A 177 -4.14 -14.47 2.97
CA VAL A 177 -5.28 -13.82 3.64
C VAL A 177 -6.61 -14.14 2.96
N PHE A 178 -6.62 -14.28 1.62
CA PHE A 178 -7.82 -14.64 0.87
C PHE A 178 -8.24 -16.09 1.09
N PHE A 179 -7.29 -17.05 1.05
CA PHE A 179 -7.55 -18.46 1.29
C PHE A 179 -8.03 -18.71 2.73
N TYR A 180 -7.40 -18.07 3.70
CA TYR A 180 -7.75 -18.22 5.12
C TYR A 180 -8.78 -17.18 5.59
N ARG A 181 -9.43 -16.45 4.69
CA ARG A 181 -10.25 -15.28 5.05
C ARG A 181 -11.34 -15.60 6.07
N GLN A 182 -11.96 -16.78 6.01
CA GLN A 182 -13.03 -17.16 6.95
C GLN A 182 -12.48 -17.53 8.32
N GLU A 183 -11.41 -18.33 8.39
CA GLU A 183 -10.76 -18.67 9.65
C GLU A 183 -10.15 -17.44 10.31
N MET A 184 -9.50 -16.57 9.52
CA MET A 184 -8.99 -15.29 9.98
C MET A 184 -10.11 -14.40 10.52
N ARG A 185 -11.30 -14.36 9.88
CA ARG A 185 -12.46 -13.59 10.40
C ARG A 185 -12.92 -14.08 11.76
N VAL A 186 -13.05 -15.39 11.95
CA VAL A 186 -13.44 -15.99 13.24
C VAL A 186 -12.38 -15.70 14.30
N TRP A 187 -11.10 -15.84 13.94
CA TRP A 187 -9.98 -15.52 14.81
C TRP A 187 -9.94 -14.04 15.20
N PHE A 188 -10.15 -13.13 14.25
CA PHE A 188 -10.22 -11.69 14.51
C PHE A 188 -11.37 -11.32 15.44
N HIS A 189 -12.54 -11.95 15.28
CA HIS A 189 -13.66 -11.75 16.19
C HIS A 189 -13.37 -12.29 17.59
N SER A 190 -12.82 -13.50 17.68
CA SER A 190 -12.45 -14.11 18.96
C SER A 190 -11.42 -13.27 19.73
N ARG A 191 -10.43 -12.70 19.03
CA ARG A 191 -9.32 -11.99 19.65
C ARG A 191 -9.55 -10.50 19.88
N PHE A 192 -10.21 -9.82 18.95
CA PHE A 192 -10.38 -8.36 18.94
C PHE A 192 -11.84 -7.91 19.07
N GLY A 193 -12.81 -8.83 19.02
CA GLY A 193 -14.23 -8.50 19.12
C GLY A 193 -14.82 -7.75 17.92
N VAL A 194 -14.11 -7.68 16.79
CA VAL A 194 -14.54 -6.91 15.60
C VAL A 194 -15.00 -7.84 14.47
N ARG A 195 -16.21 -7.61 13.95
CA ARG A 195 -16.78 -8.33 12.78
C ARG A 195 -16.47 -7.58 11.48
N LEU A 196 -15.36 -7.92 10.82
CA LEU A 196 -14.95 -7.32 9.53
C LEU A 196 -15.88 -7.74 8.38
N PHE A 197 -16.52 -6.76 7.73
CA PHE A 197 -17.39 -6.93 6.54
C PHE A 197 -18.63 -7.80 6.74
N TYR A 198 -19.18 -7.85 7.96
CA TYR A 198 -20.52 -8.39 8.15
C TYR A 198 -21.55 -7.33 7.75
N ARG A 199 -22.41 -7.65 6.78
CA ARG A 199 -23.49 -6.75 6.31
C ARG A 199 -24.62 -6.80 7.35
N THR A 200 -24.49 -6.04 8.43
CA THR A 200 -25.47 -5.98 9.53
C THR A 200 -26.64 -5.01 9.26
N SER A 201 -26.66 -4.34 8.11
CA SER A 201 -27.55 -3.21 7.83
C SER A 201 -29.05 -3.52 7.84
N ASP A 202 -29.45 -4.78 7.61
CA ASP A 202 -30.87 -5.10 7.41
C ASP A 202 -31.50 -5.86 8.61
N ILE A 203 -30.69 -6.30 9.58
CA ILE A 203 -31.13 -7.18 10.69
C ILE A 203 -31.43 -6.37 11.97
N GLU A 204 -30.81 -5.20 12.15
CA GLU A 204 -30.79 -4.48 13.43
C GLU A 204 -32.03 -3.62 13.74
N MET A 205 -32.90 -3.31 12.77
CA MET A 205 -34.08 -2.47 13.01
C MET A 205 -35.26 -3.22 13.67
N ASP A 206 -35.41 -4.54 13.42
CA ASP A 206 -36.49 -5.38 13.96
C ASP A 206 -36.10 -6.11 15.27
N ASP A 207 -34.81 -6.14 15.60
CA ASP A 207 -34.26 -7.01 16.65
C ASP A 207 -34.08 -6.35 18.02
N ARG A 208 -34.31 -5.02 18.13
CA ARG A 208 -34.12 -4.29 19.39
C ARG A 208 -35.15 -4.64 20.46
N ASP A 209 -36.37 -5.02 20.06
CA ASP A 209 -37.49 -5.29 20.94
C ASP A 209 -37.68 -6.78 21.27
N LYS A 210 -36.79 -7.64 20.77
CA LYS A 210 -36.85 -9.09 20.99
C LYS A 210 -36.38 -9.47 22.40
N LEU A 211 -37.08 -10.42 23.01
CA LEU A 211 -36.87 -10.87 24.39
C LEU A 211 -35.64 -11.77 24.52
N PHE A 212 -35.35 -12.56 23.48
CA PHE A 212 -34.30 -13.56 23.48
C PHE A 212 -33.27 -13.31 22.38
N ASP A 213 -32.01 -13.61 22.68
CA ASP A 213 -30.92 -13.54 21.71
C ASP A 213 -30.94 -14.76 20.78
N ALA A 214 -31.31 -15.94 21.30
CA ALA A 214 -31.49 -17.14 20.49
C ALA A 214 -32.57 -18.08 21.03
N PHE A 215 -33.35 -18.68 20.12
CA PHE A 215 -34.20 -19.84 20.42
C PHE A 215 -33.47 -21.12 20.04
N ILE A 216 -33.49 -22.14 20.91
CA ILE A 216 -32.88 -23.45 20.61
C ILE A 216 -33.97 -24.48 20.35
N SER A 217 -33.97 -25.00 19.12
CA SER A 217 -34.83 -26.07 18.63
C SER A 217 -34.05 -27.38 18.62
N TYR A 218 -34.48 -28.36 19.41
CA TYR A 218 -33.81 -29.63 19.61
C TYR A 218 -34.82 -30.75 19.94
N SER A 219 -34.40 -32.01 19.87
CA SER A 219 -35.25 -33.15 20.23
C SER A 219 -35.25 -33.36 21.74
N SER A 220 -36.38 -33.73 22.34
CA SER A 220 -36.44 -34.09 23.76
C SER A 220 -35.43 -35.17 24.18
N LYS A 221 -35.02 -36.05 23.25
CA LYS A 221 -33.98 -37.06 23.50
C LYS A 221 -32.56 -36.48 23.63
N ASP A 222 -32.34 -35.28 23.07
CA ASP A 222 -31.05 -34.59 23.09
C ASP A 222 -31.03 -33.48 24.15
N GLU A 223 -31.97 -33.50 25.09
CA GLU A 223 -32.11 -32.49 26.14
C GLU A 223 -30.89 -32.40 27.03
N ALA A 224 -30.29 -33.55 27.40
CA ALA A 224 -29.08 -33.58 28.22
C ALA A 224 -27.94 -32.76 27.59
N PHE A 225 -27.71 -32.93 26.28
CA PHE A 225 -26.70 -32.16 25.55
C PHE A 225 -26.99 -30.65 25.60
N VAL A 226 -28.24 -30.24 25.41
CA VAL A 226 -28.61 -28.82 25.40
C VAL A 226 -28.54 -28.22 26.81
N ALA A 227 -29.04 -28.92 27.82
CA ALA A 227 -29.14 -28.42 29.18
C ALA A 227 -27.80 -28.41 29.93
N GLU A 228 -26.93 -29.39 29.67
CA GLU A 228 -25.66 -29.56 30.40
C GLU A 228 -24.46 -28.96 29.67
N GLU A 229 -24.46 -28.94 28.34
CA GLU A 229 -23.32 -28.44 27.56
C GLU A 229 -23.62 -27.12 26.84
N LEU A 230 -24.67 -27.07 26.01
CA LEU A 230 -24.90 -25.91 25.13
C LEU A 230 -25.37 -24.66 25.89
N ALA A 231 -26.44 -24.78 26.68
CA ALA A 231 -27.05 -23.64 27.36
C ALA A 231 -26.12 -23.03 28.43
N PRO A 232 -25.46 -23.80 29.32
CA PRO A 232 -24.61 -23.22 30.35
C PRO A 232 -23.44 -22.41 29.79
N ILE A 233 -22.86 -22.82 28.66
CA ILE A 233 -21.72 -22.12 28.04
C ILE A 233 -22.15 -20.80 27.39
N LEU A 234 -23.37 -20.74 26.87
CA LEU A 234 -23.93 -19.53 26.25
C LEU A 234 -24.51 -18.56 27.30
N GLU A 235 -25.18 -19.07 28.34
CA GLU A 235 -25.77 -18.25 29.41
C GLU A 235 -24.71 -17.68 30.36
N ASN A 236 -23.66 -18.46 30.69
CA ASN A 236 -22.59 -18.02 31.60
C ASN A 236 -21.36 -17.47 30.88
N GLY A 237 -21.41 -17.35 29.54
CA GLY A 237 -20.33 -16.78 28.75
C GLY A 237 -20.19 -15.26 28.94
N ASP A 238 -19.10 -14.69 28.40
CA ASP A 238 -18.99 -13.24 28.18
C ASP A 238 -19.01 -12.95 26.66
N PRO A 239 -20.03 -12.23 26.14
CA PRO A 239 -21.23 -11.78 26.83
C PRO A 239 -22.22 -12.93 27.13
N PRO A 240 -23.08 -12.81 28.16
CA PRO A 240 -24.11 -13.78 28.46
C PRO A 240 -25.29 -13.63 27.49
N TYR A 241 -25.74 -14.75 26.91
CA TYR A 241 -26.88 -14.78 25.98
C TYR A 241 -28.18 -15.16 26.69
N LYS A 242 -29.29 -14.51 26.30
CA LYS A 242 -30.64 -14.92 26.71
C LYS A 242 -31.19 -15.97 25.75
N LEU A 243 -31.37 -17.18 26.24
CA LEU A 243 -31.84 -18.32 25.43
C LEU A 243 -33.32 -18.60 25.71
N CYS A 244 -34.09 -18.83 24.65
CA CYS A 244 -35.43 -19.40 24.74
C CYS A 244 -35.31 -20.93 24.59
N LEU A 245 -35.74 -21.66 25.61
CA LEU A 245 -35.61 -23.12 25.70
C LEU A 245 -36.97 -23.78 25.90
N HIS A 246 -37.25 -24.80 25.09
CA HIS A 246 -38.55 -25.48 25.07
C HIS A 246 -38.98 -26.03 26.44
N TYR A 247 -38.05 -26.55 27.24
CA TYR A 247 -38.37 -27.17 28.53
C TYR A 247 -38.58 -26.19 29.70
N ARG A 248 -38.12 -24.93 29.59
CA ARG A 248 -38.20 -23.94 30.69
C ARG A 248 -39.43 -23.05 30.58
N GLU A 249 -39.83 -22.70 29.36
CA GLU A 249 -40.70 -21.55 29.10
C GLU A 249 -42.07 -21.92 28.52
N PHE A 250 -42.35 -23.22 28.33
CA PHE A 250 -43.60 -23.67 27.74
C PHE A 250 -44.71 -23.76 28.79
N PRO A 251 -45.83 -23.03 28.64
CA PRO A 251 -46.96 -23.13 29.56
C PRO A 251 -47.61 -24.51 29.42
N VAL A 252 -47.83 -25.18 30.56
CA VAL A 252 -48.49 -26.47 30.61
C VAL A 252 -49.94 -26.32 30.08
N GLY A 253 -50.19 -26.81 28.86
CA GLY A 253 -51.53 -26.80 28.23
C GLY A 253 -51.67 -26.01 26.92
N GLY A 254 -50.60 -25.37 26.42
CA GLY A 254 -50.60 -24.72 25.09
C GLY A 254 -50.32 -25.67 23.92
N PHE A 255 -50.73 -25.28 22.69
CA PHE A 255 -50.33 -25.98 21.47
C PHE A 255 -48.84 -25.78 21.21
N ILE A 256 -48.11 -26.88 21.00
CA ILE A 256 -46.65 -26.87 20.83
C ILE A 256 -46.27 -26.08 19.56
N ALA A 257 -47.06 -26.19 18.49
CA ALA A 257 -46.88 -25.45 17.24
C ALA A 257 -46.79 -23.94 17.45
N ASP A 258 -47.80 -23.36 18.09
CA ASP A 258 -47.93 -21.91 18.28
C ASP A 258 -46.82 -21.39 19.16
N THR A 259 -46.43 -22.17 20.17
CA THR A 259 -45.36 -21.81 21.09
C THR A 259 -44.01 -21.79 20.38
N ILE A 260 -43.75 -22.71 19.45
CA ILE A 260 -42.53 -22.70 18.63
C ILE A 260 -42.51 -21.49 17.70
N VAL A 261 -43.62 -21.16 17.05
CA VAL A 261 -43.72 -19.97 16.19
C VAL A 261 -43.44 -18.70 17.02
N GLN A 262 -44.06 -18.58 18.20
CA GLN A 262 -43.84 -17.45 19.09
C GLN A 262 -42.40 -17.37 19.61
N ALA A 263 -41.77 -18.51 19.92
CA ALA A 263 -40.38 -18.58 20.36
C ALA A 263 -39.41 -18.13 19.24
N VAL A 264 -39.68 -18.54 18.00
CA VAL A 264 -38.94 -18.11 16.81
C VAL A 264 -39.09 -16.60 16.57
N GLU A 265 -40.31 -16.07 16.68
CA GLU A 265 -40.59 -14.65 16.45
C GLU A 265 -39.98 -13.74 17.52
N SER A 266 -40.03 -14.17 18.79
CA SER A 266 -39.48 -13.45 19.94
C SER A 266 -37.96 -13.54 20.08
N SER A 267 -37.28 -14.32 19.23
CA SER A 267 -35.83 -14.53 19.25
C SER A 267 -35.11 -13.89 18.06
N ARG A 268 -33.90 -13.36 18.29
CA ARG A 268 -33.09 -12.75 17.22
C ARG A 268 -32.54 -13.80 16.25
N ARG A 269 -32.10 -14.94 16.78
CA ARG A 269 -31.62 -16.11 16.02
C ARG A 269 -32.36 -17.37 16.42
N THR A 270 -32.36 -18.36 15.54
CA THR A 270 -32.83 -19.72 15.84
C THR A 270 -31.67 -20.68 15.65
N ILE A 271 -31.33 -21.41 16.70
CA ILE A 271 -30.37 -22.51 16.67
C ILE A 271 -31.16 -23.81 16.52
N MET A 272 -30.90 -24.58 15.46
CA MET A 272 -31.47 -25.90 15.25
C MET A 272 -30.39 -26.96 15.49
N VAL A 273 -30.59 -27.79 16.51
CA VAL A 273 -29.75 -28.95 16.82
C VAL A 273 -30.26 -30.13 15.99
N LEU A 274 -29.61 -30.34 14.85
CA LEU A 274 -29.95 -31.37 13.89
C LEU A 274 -29.23 -32.68 14.26
N SER A 275 -29.99 -33.61 14.81
CA SER A 275 -29.55 -34.97 15.14
C SER A 275 -30.42 -36.01 14.42
N GLU A 276 -30.02 -37.29 14.49
CA GLU A 276 -30.88 -38.39 14.02
C GLU A 276 -32.19 -38.46 14.81
N ASN A 277 -32.13 -38.19 16.13
CA ASN A 277 -33.32 -38.13 16.98
C ASN A 277 -34.27 -37.04 16.51
N PHE A 278 -33.76 -35.83 16.23
CA PHE A 278 -34.53 -34.68 15.78
C PHE A 278 -35.28 -34.95 14.48
N ILE A 279 -34.63 -35.61 13.51
CA ILE A 279 -35.25 -35.92 12.22
C ILE A 279 -36.36 -36.96 12.38
N LYS A 280 -36.16 -37.97 13.23
CA LYS A 280 -37.13 -39.04 13.46
C LYS A 280 -38.31 -38.63 14.33
N SER A 281 -38.13 -37.72 15.29
CA SER A 281 -39.18 -37.29 16.22
C SER A 281 -39.83 -35.97 15.81
N GLU A 282 -39.12 -34.86 15.98
CA GLU A 282 -39.67 -33.51 15.88
C GLU A 282 -39.92 -33.10 14.43
N TRP A 283 -38.98 -33.37 13.52
CA TRP A 283 -39.12 -32.99 12.11
C TRP A 283 -40.25 -33.71 11.37
N CYS A 284 -40.67 -34.88 11.87
CA CYS A 284 -41.79 -35.65 11.34
C CYS A 284 -43.16 -35.02 11.68
N ARG A 285 -43.22 -34.17 12.71
CA ARG A 285 -44.46 -33.50 13.11
C ARG A 285 -44.76 -32.33 12.18
N PHE A 286 -45.95 -32.32 11.59
CA PHE A 286 -46.39 -31.28 10.65
C PHE A 286 -46.31 -29.87 11.24
N GLU A 287 -46.70 -29.72 12.51
CA GLU A 287 -46.65 -28.47 13.27
C GLU A 287 -45.23 -27.92 13.41
N PHE A 288 -44.31 -28.79 13.83
CA PHE A 288 -42.90 -28.49 14.01
C PHE A 288 -42.23 -28.19 12.67
N LYS A 289 -42.55 -28.97 11.62
CA LYS A 289 -42.09 -28.76 10.26
C LYS A 289 -42.54 -27.42 9.71
N SER A 290 -43.81 -27.05 9.90
CA SER A 290 -44.37 -25.81 9.36
C SER A 290 -43.75 -24.56 9.99
N ALA A 291 -43.58 -24.54 11.32
CA ALA A 291 -42.93 -23.43 12.03
C ALA A 291 -41.47 -23.22 11.56
N HIS A 292 -40.71 -24.29 11.39
CA HIS A 292 -39.32 -24.21 10.91
C HIS A 292 -39.20 -24.00 9.40
N HIS A 293 -40.17 -24.46 8.60
CA HIS A 293 -40.21 -24.23 7.17
C HIS A 293 -40.37 -22.73 6.85
N GLN A 294 -41.09 -21.98 7.69
CA GLN A 294 -41.15 -20.52 7.60
C GLN A 294 -39.79 -19.87 7.90
N VAL A 295 -39.05 -20.33 8.91
CA VAL A 295 -37.67 -19.85 9.20
C VAL A 295 -36.72 -20.16 8.04
N LEU A 296 -36.83 -21.36 7.45
CA LEU A 296 -36.05 -21.80 6.29
C LEU A 296 -36.40 -21.02 5.00
N ARG A 297 -37.60 -20.44 4.89
CA ARG A 297 -38.02 -19.64 3.72
C ARG A 297 -37.83 -18.14 3.89
N ASP A 298 -38.37 -17.56 4.96
CA ASP A 298 -38.44 -16.10 5.17
C ASP A 298 -37.17 -15.51 5.81
N ARG A 299 -36.46 -16.28 6.64
CA ARG A 299 -35.39 -15.75 7.50
C ARG A 299 -34.13 -16.62 7.47
N ARG A 300 -33.74 -17.14 6.30
CA ARG A 300 -32.54 -18.00 6.10
C ARG A 300 -31.25 -17.49 6.76
N ARG A 301 -31.08 -16.18 6.89
CA ARG A 301 -29.89 -15.58 7.51
C ARG A 301 -29.89 -15.65 9.05
N ARG A 302 -30.99 -16.02 9.71
CA ARG A 302 -31.16 -16.09 11.17
C ARG A 302 -31.14 -17.51 11.74
N LEU A 303 -31.14 -18.52 10.88
CA LEU A 303 -31.01 -19.93 11.26
C LEU A 303 -29.54 -20.32 11.40
N ILE A 304 -29.19 -20.94 12.53
CA ILE A 304 -27.89 -21.55 12.80
C ILE A 304 -28.15 -23.04 12.96
N VAL A 305 -27.51 -23.87 12.15
CA VAL A 305 -27.68 -25.34 12.23
C VAL A 305 -26.45 -25.94 12.91
N ILE A 306 -26.68 -26.68 13.99
CA ILE A 306 -25.67 -27.48 14.69
C ILE A 306 -25.94 -28.94 14.35
N LEU A 307 -24.97 -29.63 13.75
CA LEU A 307 -25.06 -31.05 13.46
C LEU A 307 -24.55 -31.84 14.67
N LEU A 308 -25.43 -32.60 15.32
CA LEU A 308 -25.12 -33.46 16.45
C LEU A 308 -25.08 -34.92 16.00
N GLY A 309 -23.87 -35.45 15.82
CA GLY A 309 -23.63 -36.80 15.30
C GLY A 309 -23.65 -36.88 13.77
N GLU A 310 -23.62 -38.10 13.23
CA GLU A 310 -23.69 -38.34 11.78
C GLU A 310 -25.13 -38.53 11.33
N VAL A 311 -25.60 -37.62 10.46
CA VAL A 311 -26.95 -37.68 9.90
C VAL A 311 -26.88 -38.06 8.42
N PRO A 312 -27.41 -39.22 8.01
CA PRO A 312 -27.42 -39.63 6.61
C PRO A 312 -28.21 -38.66 5.73
N GLN A 313 -27.65 -38.25 4.58
CA GLN A 313 -28.35 -37.34 3.66
C GLN A 313 -29.66 -37.89 3.09
N LYS A 314 -29.84 -39.22 3.13
CA LYS A 314 -31.06 -39.91 2.64
C LYS A 314 -32.27 -39.62 3.51
N ASP A 315 -32.06 -39.45 4.81
CA ASP A 315 -33.14 -39.25 5.79
C ASP A 315 -33.53 -37.76 5.90
N LEU A 316 -32.77 -36.88 5.26
CA LEU A 316 -33.04 -35.44 5.23
C LEU A 316 -34.13 -35.09 4.21
N ASP A 317 -35.07 -34.28 4.67
CA ASP A 317 -36.07 -33.60 3.83
C ASP A 317 -35.37 -32.67 2.80
N PRO A 318 -35.96 -32.43 1.61
CA PRO A 318 -35.31 -31.66 0.54
C PRO A 318 -34.88 -30.26 0.97
N ASP A 319 -35.63 -29.57 1.82
CA ASP A 319 -35.32 -28.22 2.28
C ASP A 319 -34.10 -28.17 3.20
N ILE A 320 -34.01 -29.09 4.17
CA ILE A 320 -32.83 -29.19 5.05
C ILE A 320 -31.62 -29.61 4.20
N ARG A 321 -31.80 -30.56 3.30
CA ARG A 321 -30.73 -31.01 2.41
C ARG A 321 -30.21 -29.87 1.53
N LEU A 322 -31.10 -29.04 1.00
CA LEU A 322 -30.72 -27.85 0.25
C LEU A 322 -29.98 -26.87 1.15
N TYR A 323 -30.48 -26.61 2.35
CA TYR A 323 -29.84 -25.71 3.31
C TYR A 323 -28.41 -26.16 3.64
N LEU A 324 -28.20 -27.44 3.98
CA LEU A 324 -26.87 -27.96 4.29
C LEU A 324 -25.92 -27.93 3.09
N LYS A 325 -26.44 -27.96 1.85
CA LYS A 325 -25.63 -27.83 0.63
C LYS A 325 -25.25 -26.38 0.33
N THR A 326 -26.11 -25.41 0.63
CA THR A 326 -25.92 -24.01 0.24
C THR A 326 -25.36 -23.13 1.35
N ASN A 327 -25.49 -23.55 2.61
CA ASN A 327 -25.18 -22.73 3.79
C ASN A 327 -24.19 -23.42 4.72
N THR A 328 -23.47 -22.61 5.51
CA THR A 328 -22.55 -23.09 6.54
C THR A 328 -23.31 -23.61 7.75
N TYR A 329 -23.03 -24.84 8.17
CA TYR A 329 -23.50 -25.44 9.42
C TYR A 329 -22.31 -25.70 10.36
N LEU A 330 -22.59 -25.88 11.66
CA LEU A 330 -21.58 -26.14 12.69
C LEU A 330 -21.63 -27.61 13.08
N GLN A 331 -20.52 -28.33 12.96
CA GLN A 331 -20.45 -29.71 13.39
C GLN A 331 -20.00 -29.79 14.85
N TRP A 332 -20.76 -30.50 15.68
CA TRP A 332 -20.36 -30.77 17.06
C TRP A 332 -19.05 -31.57 17.09
N GLY A 333 -18.09 -31.13 17.92
CA GLY A 333 -16.74 -31.71 18.01
C GLY A 333 -15.67 -31.01 17.14
N ASP A 334 -16.02 -30.01 16.33
CA ASP A 334 -15.02 -29.18 15.64
C ASP A 334 -14.18 -28.36 16.64
N LYS A 335 -12.87 -28.20 16.37
CA LYS A 335 -11.92 -27.53 17.27
C LYS A 335 -12.31 -26.08 17.56
N LEU A 336 -12.88 -25.39 16.58
CA LEU A 336 -13.31 -23.99 16.69
C LEU A 336 -14.83 -23.86 16.80
N PHE A 337 -15.54 -24.92 17.21
CA PHE A 337 -17.01 -24.95 17.27
C PHE A 337 -17.58 -23.74 18.02
N TRP A 338 -17.09 -23.49 19.23
CA TRP A 338 -17.60 -22.41 20.08
C TRP A 338 -17.34 -21.01 19.51
N GLU A 339 -16.20 -20.82 18.86
CA GLU A 339 -15.82 -19.55 18.26
C GLU A 339 -16.69 -19.26 17.04
N LYS A 340 -16.92 -20.29 16.20
CA LYS A 340 -17.84 -20.22 15.06
C LYS A 340 -19.28 -20.00 15.50
N LEU A 341 -19.72 -20.64 16.60
CA LEU A 341 -21.06 -20.44 17.17
C LEU A 341 -21.26 -19.02 17.70
N LYS A 342 -20.31 -18.50 18.50
CA LYS A 342 -20.33 -17.13 19.01
C LYS A 342 -20.24 -16.09 17.89
N PHE A 343 -19.53 -16.38 16.81
CA PHE A 343 -19.51 -15.53 15.62
C PHE A 343 -20.86 -15.51 14.87
N ALA A 344 -21.61 -16.61 14.87
CA ALA A 344 -22.92 -16.70 14.23
C ALA A 344 -24.05 -16.06 15.06
N LEU A 345 -23.88 -15.97 16.38
CA LEU A 345 -24.83 -15.37 17.32
C LEU A 345 -24.92 -13.83 17.18
N PRO A 346 -26.02 -13.18 17.61
CA PRO A 346 -26.16 -11.74 17.52
C PRO A 346 -25.25 -11.04 18.54
N ASP A 347 -24.83 -9.80 18.26
CA ASP A 347 -24.09 -9.04 19.25
C ASP A 347 -25.02 -8.62 20.40
N VAL A 348 -24.60 -8.84 21.65
CA VAL A 348 -25.40 -8.47 22.83
C VAL A 348 -25.19 -6.98 23.10
N PRO A 349 -26.22 -6.11 22.99
CA PRO A 349 -26.06 -4.69 23.23
C PRO A 349 -25.69 -4.40 24.68
N ASN A 350 -24.62 -3.64 24.88
CA ASN A 350 -24.03 -3.27 26.19
C ASN A 350 -25.02 -2.67 27.21
N ASN A 351 -26.20 -2.21 26.80
CA ASN A 351 -27.20 -1.58 27.67
C ASN A 351 -27.88 -2.54 28.67
N GLN A 352 -27.67 -3.86 28.57
CA GLN A 352 -28.15 -4.81 29.60
C GLN A 352 -27.19 -4.95 30.79
N ARG A 353 -25.94 -4.49 30.70
CA ARG A 353 -24.97 -4.48 31.83
C ARG A 353 -25.41 -3.58 33.00
N ALA A 354 -26.28 -2.58 32.74
CA ALA A 354 -26.70 -1.61 33.76
C ALA A 354 -27.97 -2.01 34.55
N ARG A 355 -28.79 -2.95 34.07
CA ARG A 355 -30.09 -3.26 34.72
C ARG A 355 -30.03 -4.37 35.77
N VAL A 356 -29.06 -5.27 35.72
CA VAL A 356 -28.96 -6.38 36.69
C VAL A 356 -28.42 -5.90 38.05
N ASN A 357 -27.58 -4.86 38.09
CA ASN A 357 -27.05 -4.33 39.36
C ASN A 357 -28.03 -3.46 40.17
N ASN A 358 -29.16 -3.04 39.60
CA ASN A 358 -30.12 -2.16 40.29
C ASN A 358 -31.35 -2.88 40.88
N HIS A 359 -31.47 -4.21 40.73
CA HIS A 359 -32.60 -4.96 41.32
C HIS A 359 -32.23 -5.82 42.54
N HIS A 360 -30.97 -5.85 42.95
CA HIS A 360 -30.54 -6.51 44.20
C HIS A 360 -30.29 -5.56 45.38
N HIS A 361 -30.41 -4.23 45.19
CA HIS A 361 -30.17 -3.28 46.27
C HIS A 361 -31.42 -2.64 46.90
N HIS A 362 -32.63 -2.95 46.46
CA HIS A 362 -33.83 -2.25 46.96
C HIS A 362 -34.79 -3.04 47.85
N HIS A 363 -34.49 -4.29 48.24
CA HIS A 363 -35.42 -5.07 49.07
C HIS A 363 -35.02 -5.31 50.54
N ASN A 364 -34.04 -4.58 51.08
CA ASN A 364 -33.78 -4.56 52.53
C ASN A 364 -33.23 -3.21 52.99
N ASN A 365 -34.11 -2.22 53.23
CA ASN A 365 -34.05 -1.48 54.49
C ASN A 365 -35.25 -0.54 54.70
N HIS A 366 -35.87 -0.74 55.88
CA HIS A 366 -36.54 0.23 56.75
C HIS A 366 -37.87 0.88 56.37
N ASN A 367 -38.91 0.30 57.00
CA ASN A 367 -39.91 0.95 57.85
C ASN A 367 -39.52 2.34 58.42
N HIS A 368 -40.57 3.18 58.48
CA HIS A 368 -40.81 4.32 59.38
C HIS A 368 -39.95 5.59 59.23
N ASN A 369 -40.51 6.63 58.62
CA ASN A 369 -41.01 7.79 59.39
C ASN A 369 -41.75 8.83 58.51
N HIS A 370 -42.76 9.43 59.12
CA HIS A 370 -43.57 10.56 58.67
C HIS A 370 -42.75 11.86 58.43
N ALA A 371 -43.10 12.61 57.37
CA ALA A 371 -43.23 14.09 57.29
C ALA A 371 -43.33 14.50 55.79
N VAL A 372 -44.49 14.93 55.28
CA VAL A 372 -45.01 16.32 55.19
C VAL A 372 -44.26 17.24 54.20
N HIS A 373 -44.99 17.66 53.14
CA HIS A 373 -44.81 18.81 52.23
C HIS A 373 -43.53 18.83 51.34
N ARG A 374 -43.50 19.35 50.11
CA ARG A 374 -44.31 20.38 49.41
C ARG A 374 -44.00 20.32 47.90
N HIS A 375 -44.97 20.69 47.08
CA HIS A 375 -44.80 21.05 45.67
C HIS A 375 -43.60 21.97 45.41
N ASN A 376 -42.90 21.78 44.28
CA ASN A 376 -42.60 22.92 43.42
C ASN A 376 -42.44 22.54 41.95
N ASN A 377 -43.22 23.26 41.15
CA ASN A 377 -43.38 23.23 39.72
C ASN A 377 -42.33 24.16 39.09
N ARG A 378 -41.66 23.78 38.00
CA ARG A 378 -40.96 24.76 37.14
C ARG A 378 -40.78 24.25 35.70
N ASN A 379 -41.63 24.82 34.85
CA ASN A 379 -41.51 24.91 33.39
C ASN A 379 -40.21 25.61 32.96
N HIS A 380 -39.58 25.17 31.85
CA HIS A 380 -39.14 26.11 30.80
C HIS A 380 -38.85 25.44 29.44
N ASN A 381 -39.77 25.71 28.51
CA ASN A 381 -39.67 26.08 27.10
C ASN A 381 -38.43 25.75 26.23
N ASN A 382 -38.76 25.04 25.15
CA ASN A 382 -38.34 25.13 23.74
C ASN A 382 -37.54 26.36 23.27
N ALA A 383 -36.52 26.10 22.46
CA ALA A 383 -36.03 27.01 21.43
C ALA A 383 -35.83 26.24 20.10
N ARG A 384 -36.50 26.69 19.03
CA ARG A 384 -36.27 26.31 17.62
C ARG A 384 -35.42 27.42 16.98
N SER A 385 -34.39 27.05 16.24
CA SER A 385 -33.62 27.95 15.37
C SER A 385 -34.15 27.89 13.92
N VAL A 386 -34.17 29.04 13.25
CA VAL A 386 -34.44 29.20 11.81
C VAL A 386 -33.25 29.96 11.22
N ALA A 387 -32.73 29.49 10.09
CA ALA A 387 -31.65 30.10 9.34
C ALA A 387 -32.20 31.04 8.25
N ILE A 388 -31.56 32.18 8.06
CA ILE A 388 -31.76 33.10 6.93
C ILE A 388 -30.42 33.20 6.21
N HIS A 389 -30.40 32.88 4.92
CA HIS A 389 -29.29 33.19 4.01
C HIS A 389 -29.57 34.53 3.34
N ILE A 390 -28.55 35.39 3.31
CA ILE A 390 -28.46 36.52 2.39
C ILE A 390 -27.72 36.03 1.14
#